data_AF-A0A2G9MUV1-F1
#
_entry.id   AF-A0A2G9MUV1-F1
#
_cell.length_a   1.000
_cell.length_b   1.000
_cell.length_c   1.000
_cell.angle_alpha   90.00
_cell.angle_beta   90.00
_cell.angle_gamma   90.00
#
_symmetry.space_group_name_H-M   'P 1'
#
loop_
_entity.id
_entity.type
_entity.pdbx_description
1 polymer ?
#
loop_
_entity_poly.entity_id
_entity_poly.type
_entity_poly.pdbx_seq_one_letter_code
_entity_poly.pdbx_strand_id
1 'polypeptide(L)'
;SIASKDIQRAEEVAWFFVDLNDVYKQMHRVLRKDGVAGIVIGNRTVKETSIPSSTITSELCEEIGFETIENNGRNIPYKTIPLINSPTNEAGIVGRTMDKESIIVVRK
;
A
#
# COMPACT_ATOMS: atom_id res chain seq x y z
N SER A 1 19.20 -0.16 -1.78
CA SER A 1 17.80 -0.44 -2.15
C SER A 1 17.49 -1.91 -1.83
N ILE A 2 16.23 -2.36 -1.92
CA ILE A 2 15.86 -3.77 -1.67
C ILE A 2 16.69 -4.69 -2.58
N ALA A 3 16.83 -4.35 -3.87
CA ALA A 3 17.60 -5.11 -4.85
C ALA A 3 19.08 -5.28 -4.47
N SER A 4 19.68 -4.33 -3.75
CA SER A 4 21.06 -4.45 -3.26
C SER A 4 21.22 -5.49 -2.15
N LYS A 5 20.13 -5.81 -1.43
CA LYS A 5 20.13 -6.79 -0.33
C LYS A 5 19.59 -8.15 -0.78
N ASP A 6 18.59 -8.14 -1.67
CA ASP A 6 17.85 -9.31 -2.11
C ASP A 6 17.11 -9.00 -3.42
N ILE A 7 17.63 -9.51 -4.54
CA ILE A 7 17.07 -9.24 -5.87
C ILE A 7 15.70 -9.90 -6.05
N GLN A 8 15.55 -11.14 -5.58
CA GLN A 8 14.30 -11.89 -5.68
C GLN A 8 13.19 -11.17 -4.91
N ARG A 9 13.50 -10.67 -3.71
CA ARG A 9 12.53 -9.90 -2.93
C ARG A 9 12.17 -8.56 -3.57
N ALA A 10 13.09 -7.94 -4.31
CA ALA A 10 12.78 -6.72 -5.06
C ALA A 10 11.84 -6.99 -6.23
N GLU A 11 12.02 -8.11 -6.94
CA GLU A 11 11.13 -8.54 -8.01
C GLU A 11 9.73 -8.86 -7.47
N GLU A 12 9.61 -9.57 -6.35
CA GLU A 12 8.32 -9.84 -5.71
C GLU A 12 7.57 -8.55 -5.35
N VAL A 13 8.27 -7.54 -4.85
CA VAL A 13 7.69 -6.22 -4.56
C VAL A 13 7.21 -5.53 -5.84
N ALA A 14 7.98 -5.63 -6.93
CA ALA A 14 7.59 -5.07 -8.22
C ALA A 14 6.34 -5.77 -8.78
N TRP A 15 6.33 -7.10 -8.80
CA TRP A 15 5.19 -7.91 -9.23
C TRP A 15 3.92 -7.60 -8.44
N PHE A 16 4.04 -7.40 -7.13
CA PHE A 16 2.91 -6.98 -6.30
C PHE A 16 2.24 -5.69 -6.82
N PHE A 17 3.01 -4.67 -7.21
CA PHE A 17 2.44 -3.42 -7.73
C PHE A 17 1.92 -3.55 -9.17
N VAL A 18 2.50 -4.44 -9.97
CA VAL A 18 1.98 -4.78 -11.30
C VAL A 18 0.59 -5.39 -11.19
N ASP A 19 0.44 -6.40 -10.35
CA ASP A 19 -0.86 -7.06 -10.13
C ASP A 19 -1.89 -6.07 -9.55
N LEU A 20 -1.45 -5.22 -8.62
CA LEU A 20 -2.29 -4.20 -8.02
C LEU A 20 -2.79 -3.17 -9.05
N ASN A 21 -1.94 -2.77 -9.99
CA ASN A 21 -2.32 -1.88 -11.09
C ASN A 21 -3.42 -2.51 -11.97
N ASP A 22 -3.32 -3.80 -12.25
CA ASP A 22 -4.34 -4.50 -13.04
C ASP A 22 -5.68 -4.60 -12.30
N VAL A 23 -5.66 -4.76 -10.97
CA VAL A 23 -6.86 -4.65 -10.13
C VAL A 23 -7.47 -3.25 -10.24
N TYR A 24 -6.66 -2.19 -10.17
CA TYR A 24 -7.15 -0.81 -10.28
C TYR A 24 -7.74 -0.51 -11.66
N LYS A 25 -7.17 -1.06 -12.75
CA LYS A 25 -7.76 -0.95 -14.10
C LYS A 25 -9.13 -1.61 -14.16
N GLN A 26 -9.29 -2.80 -13.58
CA GLN A 26 -10.59 -3.46 -13.52
C GLN A 26 -11.57 -2.69 -12.64
N MET A 27 -11.12 -2.16 -11.51
CA MET A 27 -11.92 -1.29 -10.65
C MET A 27 -12.43 -0.07 -11.42
N HIS A 28 -11.55 0.62 -12.16
CA HIS A 28 -11.95 1.74 -13.02
C HIS A 28 -12.96 1.30 -14.07
N ARG A 29 -12.75 0.15 -14.73
CA ARG A 29 -13.67 -0.37 -15.76
C ARG A 29 -15.08 -0.59 -15.21
N VAL A 30 -15.22 -1.20 -14.03
CA VAL A 30 -16.53 -1.58 -13.47
C VAL A 30 -17.21 -0.45 -12.69
N LEU A 31 -16.46 0.55 -12.23
CA LEU A 31 -17.03 1.67 -11.51
C LEU A 31 -17.91 2.50 -12.46
N ARG A 32 -19.09 2.91 -11.97
CA ARG A 32 -19.96 3.82 -12.71
C ARG A 32 -19.28 5.19 -12.88
N LYS A 33 -19.72 5.96 -13.88
CA LYS A 33 -19.32 7.35 -14.02
C LYS A 33 -19.60 8.14 -12.73
N ASP A 34 -18.66 8.97 -12.31
CA ASP A 34 -18.71 9.75 -11.06
C ASP A 34 -18.78 8.87 -9.79
N GLY A 35 -18.51 7.56 -9.94
CA GLY A 35 -18.45 6.62 -8.84
C GLY A 35 -17.20 6.85 -8.00
N VAL A 36 -17.32 6.62 -6.70
CA VAL A 36 -16.24 6.80 -5.73
C VAL A 36 -15.81 5.44 -5.21
N ALA A 37 -14.50 5.22 -5.12
CA ALA A 37 -13.90 4.03 -4.52
C ALA A 37 -12.96 4.45 -3.38
N GLY A 38 -12.96 3.66 -2.30
CA GLY A 38 -12.05 3.80 -1.17
C GLY A 38 -11.05 2.66 -1.16
N ILE A 39 -9.76 2.97 -1.18
CA ILE A 39 -8.65 2.02 -1.18
C ILE A 39 -7.93 2.17 0.15
N VAL A 40 -7.84 1.08 0.90
CA VAL A 40 -7.09 1.05 2.17
C VAL A 40 -5.75 0.37 1.90
N ILE A 41 -4.65 1.10 2.03
CA ILE A 41 -3.31 0.54 1.83
C ILE A 41 -2.34 0.98 2.93
N GLY A 42 -1.63 0.01 3.49
CA GLY A 42 -0.59 0.25 4.49
C GLY A 42 0.78 0.41 3.86
N ASN A 43 1.54 1.40 4.32
CA ASN A 43 2.95 1.50 3.97
C ASN A 43 3.70 0.31 4.58
N ARG A 44 4.51 -0.37 3.76
CA ARG A 44 5.25 -1.56 4.19
C ARG A 44 6.74 -1.32 4.19
N THR A 45 7.42 -1.92 5.16
CA THR A 45 8.88 -1.98 5.18
C THR A 45 9.31 -3.38 4.77
N VAL A 46 10.17 -3.48 3.75
CA VAL A 46 10.73 -4.74 3.25
C VAL A 46 12.25 -4.64 3.32
N LYS A 47 12.90 -5.59 4.02
CA LYS A 47 14.36 -5.60 4.23
C LYS A 47 14.88 -4.23 4.72
N GLU A 48 14.18 -3.65 5.69
CA GLU A 48 14.48 -2.33 6.29
C GLU A 48 14.36 -1.13 5.32
N THR A 49 13.82 -1.34 4.12
CA THR A 49 13.50 -0.26 3.18
C THR A 49 12.01 0.05 3.28
N SER A 50 11.66 1.30 3.59
CA SER A 50 10.27 1.75 3.61
C SER A 50 9.76 1.96 2.20
N ILE A 51 8.60 1.37 1.89
CA ILE A 51 7.91 1.50 0.60
C ILE A 51 6.70 2.41 0.83
N PRO A 52 6.62 3.58 0.17
CA PRO A 52 5.48 4.50 0.28
C PRO A 52 4.31 3.98 -0.58
N SER A 53 3.74 2.85 -0.21
CA SER A 53 2.66 2.16 -0.93
C SER A 53 1.44 3.05 -1.16
N SER A 54 1.14 3.97 -0.26
CA SER A 54 0.05 4.94 -0.43
C SER A 54 0.29 5.91 -1.59
N THR A 55 1.52 6.41 -1.71
CA THR A 55 1.90 7.33 -2.80
C THR A 55 1.84 6.61 -4.15
N ILE A 56 2.44 5.41 -4.22
CA ILE A 56 2.43 4.59 -5.43
C ILE A 56 1.00 4.27 -5.86
N THR A 57 0.11 3.96 -4.91
CA THR A 57 -1.31 3.69 -5.24
C THR A 57 -2.02 4.91 -5.81
N SER A 58 -1.78 6.09 -5.24
CA SER A 58 -2.36 7.35 -5.75
C SER A 58 -1.93 7.60 -7.19
N GLU A 59 -0.62 7.47 -7.46
CA GLU A 59 -0.03 7.66 -8.79
C GLU A 59 -0.61 6.66 -9.82
N LEU A 60 -0.69 5.37 -9.45
CA LEU A 60 -1.28 4.34 -10.32
C LEU A 60 -2.75 4.63 -10.64
N CYS A 61 -3.53 5.06 -9.65
CA CYS A 61 -4.94 5.39 -9.87
C CYS A 61 -5.11 6.59 -10.81
N GLU A 62 -4.29 7.64 -10.63
CA GLU A 62 -4.29 8.83 -11.49
C GLU A 62 -3.92 8.49 -12.94
N GLU A 63 -2.91 7.62 -13.15
CA GLU A 63 -2.51 7.16 -14.48
C GLU A 63 -3.63 6.39 -15.20
N ILE A 64 -4.46 5.65 -14.46
CA ILE A 64 -5.62 4.92 -14.99
C ILE A 64 -6.77 5.86 -15.37
N GLY A 65 -6.79 7.09 -14.85
CA GLY A 65 -7.83 8.09 -15.09
C GLY A 65 -8.78 8.32 -13.92
N PHE A 66 -8.43 7.85 -12.72
CA PHE A 66 -9.13 8.30 -11.51
C PHE A 66 -8.68 9.71 -11.08
N GLU A 67 -9.59 10.45 -10.46
CA GLU A 67 -9.30 11.67 -9.70
C GLU A 67 -9.10 11.32 -8.22
N THR A 68 -7.93 11.64 -7.66
CA THR A 68 -7.69 11.51 -6.21
C THR A 68 -8.44 12.60 -5.46
N ILE A 69 -9.48 12.22 -4.71
CA ILE A 69 -10.30 13.14 -3.91
C ILE A 69 -9.61 13.41 -2.56
N GLU A 70 -9.09 12.34 -1.93
CA GLU A 70 -8.45 12.42 -0.64
C GLU A 70 -7.34 11.38 -0.53
N ASN A 71 -6.14 11.84 -0.18
CA ASN A 71 -5.00 10.99 0.16
C ASN A 71 -4.51 11.39 1.56
N ASN A 72 -5.37 11.20 2.55
CA ASN A 72 -5.07 11.55 3.93
C ASN A 72 -4.57 10.31 4.68
N GLY A 73 -3.39 10.41 5.28
CA GLY A 73 -2.91 9.43 6.26
C GLY A 73 -3.81 9.48 7.49
N ARG A 74 -4.71 8.50 7.65
CA ARG A 74 -5.54 8.39 8.86
C ARG A 74 -4.81 7.56 9.91
N ASN A 75 -4.74 8.09 11.13
CA ASN A 75 -4.44 7.28 12.30
C ASN A 75 -5.64 6.37 12.55
N ILE A 76 -5.48 5.04 12.52
CA ILE A 76 -6.56 4.10 12.89
C ILE A 76 -6.68 4.12 14.42
N PRO A 77 -7.77 4.67 15.01
CA PRO A 77 -7.87 4.80 16.46
C PRO A 77 -8.05 3.45 17.17
N TYR A 78 -8.51 2.41 16.46
CA TYR A 78 -8.68 1.07 17.01
C TYR A 78 -8.12 0.01 16.05
N LYS A 79 -6.86 -0.39 16.25
CA LYS A 79 -6.34 -1.63 15.66
C LYS A 79 -6.65 -2.79 16.62
N THR A 80 -7.52 -3.69 16.20
CA THR A 80 -7.74 -5.00 16.86
C THR A 80 -6.54 -5.95 16.67
N ILE A 81 -5.61 -5.58 15.79
CA ILE A 81 -4.34 -6.28 15.55
C ILE A 81 -3.26 -5.68 16.46
N PRO A 82 -2.49 -6.49 17.20
CA PRO A 82 -1.45 -6.00 18.10
C PRO A 82 -0.41 -5.15 17.36
N LEU A 83 -0.07 -4.00 17.98
CA LEU A 83 0.83 -2.96 17.47
C LEU A 83 2.30 -3.44 17.29
N ILE A 84 2.61 -4.66 17.74
CA ILE A 84 3.95 -5.23 17.81
C ILE A 84 3.92 -6.59 17.11
N ASN A 85 4.61 -6.71 15.97
CA ASN A 85 5.01 -8.01 15.45
C ASN A 85 6.54 -8.15 15.57
N SER A 86 7.00 -9.31 16.06
CA SER A 86 8.40 -9.71 15.90
C SER A 86 8.55 -10.12 14.43
N PRO A 87 9.30 -9.38 13.59
CA PRO A 87 9.43 -9.71 12.18
C PRO A 87 10.23 -11.00 11.95
N THR A 88 10.91 -11.49 12.99
CA THR A 88 11.89 -12.58 12.90
C THR A 88 11.55 -13.81 13.72
N ASN A 89 10.43 -13.85 14.46
CA ASN A 89 10.10 -14.98 15.35
C ASN A 89 11.19 -15.27 16.41
N GLU A 90 12.16 -14.36 16.58
CA GLU A 90 13.19 -14.39 17.61
C GLU A 90 12.78 -13.43 18.74
N ALA A 91 12.94 -13.89 19.98
CA ALA A 91 12.66 -13.08 21.16
C ALA A 91 13.71 -11.96 21.28
N GLY A 92 13.31 -10.70 21.06
CA GLY A 92 14.15 -9.52 21.33
C GLY A 92 14.40 -8.56 20.17
N ILE A 93 14.06 -8.91 18.92
CA ILE A 93 14.18 -8.00 17.76
C ILE A 93 12.83 -7.35 17.48
N VAL A 94 12.67 -6.11 17.97
CA VAL A 94 11.44 -5.34 17.81
C VAL A 94 11.48 -4.60 16.47
N GLY A 95 10.83 -5.14 15.45
CA GLY A 95 10.56 -4.37 14.22
C GLY A 95 9.35 -3.48 14.43
N ARG A 96 9.39 -2.24 13.91
CA ARG A 96 8.18 -1.41 13.84
C ARG A 96 7.21 -2.06 12.86
N THR A 97 6.13 -2.62 13.39
CA THR A 97 4.94 -3.03 12.61
C THR A 97 4.43 -1.84 11.80
N MET A 98 3.86 -2.08 10.60
CA MET A 98 3.25 -1.07 9.70
C MET A 98 2.75 0.15 10.47
N ASP A 99 3.49 1.24 10.36
CA ASP A 99 3.35 2.42 11.22
C ASP A 99 2.22 3.34 10.77
N LYS A 100 1.78 3.24 9.50
CA LYS A 100 0.69 4.05 8.94
C LYS A 100 -0.11 3.28 7.88
N GLU A 101 -1.42 3.20 8.08
CA GLU A 101 -2.38 2.80 7.04
C GLU A 101 -3.02 4.06 6.46
N SER A 102 -3.06 4.16 5.15
CA SER A 102 -3.64 5.29 4.43
C SER A 102 -4.94 4.85 3.77
N ILE A 103 -5.95 5.73 3.80
CA ILE A 103 -7.14 5.56 2.96
C ILE A 103 -7.05 6.56 1.82
N ILE A 104 -7.10 6.04 0.60
CA ILE A 104 -7.10 6.80 -0.64
C ILE A 104 -8.50 6.74 -1.20
N VAL A 105 -9.12 7.90 -1.38
CA VAL A 105 -10.46 8.03 -1.98
C VAL A 105 -10.30 8.55 -3.39
N VAL A 106 -10.81 7.79 -4.36
CA VAL A 106 -10.69 8.11 -5.78
C VAL A 106 -12.06 8.17 -6.45
N ARG A 107 -12.22 9.04 -7.44
CA ARG A 107 -13.42 9.17 -8.27
C ARG A 107 -13.10 8.82 -9.72
N LYS A 108 -14.00 8.11 -10.38
CA LYS A 108 -13.96 7.90 -11.83
C LYS A 108 -14.68 9.02 -12.58
#